data_AF-A0A7S4IVW1-F1
#
_entry.id   AF-A0A7S4IVW1-F1
#
_cell.length_a   1.000
_cell.length_b   1.000
_cell.length_c   1.000
_cell.angle_alpha   90.00
_cell.angle_beta   90.00
_cell.angle_gamma   90.00
#
_symmetry.space_group_name_H-M   'P 1'
#
loop_
_entity.id
_entity.type
_entity.pdbx_description
1 polymer ?
#
loop_
_entity_poly.entity_id
_entity_poly.type
_entity_poly.pdbx_seq_one_letter_code
_entity_poly.pdbx_strand_id
1 'polypeptide(L)'
;TMTRRPGELGYVKSPKPSVFDAKEKDLKFQIASDIHLEFYNLNQSEDEAKNKEDREELFCKLLTPSAPYLALLGDIGLPANETFGKIYADLLAWCAIHWEEVWVVSGNHEYYKSDNIETEEAISMACKQAGDNVVYMQNTTLIREGVRVCGSSLWSFIPGEVGSDTYNNIHMRLSDYKHISIREGSAKRALEPKDTHRWHLEHVTWIKEQISEAQESGQPMVVLSHHAPSMNCSEPDIP
;
A
#
# COMPACT_ATOMS: atom_id res chain seq x y z
N THR A 1 10.78 -35.76 -60.28
CA THR A 1 11.40 -34.83 -61.25
C THR A 1 11.49 -33.46 -60.60
N MET A 2 12.66 -32.81 -60.67
CA MET A 2 12.99 -31.46 -60.18
C MET A 2 13.26 -31.28 -58.68
N THR A 3 14.50 -31.59 -58.34
CA THR A 3 15.38 -30.95 -57.36
C THR A 3 15.33 -29.41 -57.42
N ARG A 4 15.20 -28.73 -56.27
CA ARG A 4 15.71 -27.36 -56.09
C ARG A 4 16.82 -27.36 -55.04
N ARG A 5 17.87 -26.60 -55.35
CA ARG A 5 19.16 -26.53 -54.65
C ARG A 5 19.06 -25.69 -53.37
N PRO A 6 19.95 -25.93 -52.39
CA PRO A 6 20.12 -25.11 -51.20
C PRO A 6 21.11 -23.96 -51.43
N GLY A 7 20.86 -22.81 -50.79
CA GLY A 7 21.81 -21.70 -50.65
C GLY A 7 21.23 -20.34 -51.06
N GLU A 8 20.76 -19.54 -50.10
CA GLU A 8 21.54 -18.46 -49.47
C GLU A 8 20.66 -17.46 -48.71
N LEU A 9 21.22 -17.01 -47.58
CA LEU A 9 21.06 -15.69 -46.95
C LEU A 9 19.73 -15.35 -46.26
N GLY A 10 19.71 -15.70 -44.97
CA GLY A 10 18.91 -15.03 -43.95
C GLY A 10 19.47 -15.33 -42.57
N TYR A 11 20.64 -14.78 -42.22
CA TYR A 11 21.12 -14.76 -40.84
C TYR A 11 20.16 -13.88 -40.03
N VAL A 12 19.07 -14.45 -39.53
CA VAL A 12 18.36 -13.87 -38.41
C VAL A 12 19.27 -14.10 -37.22
N LYS A 13 20.00 -13.06 -36.81
CA LYS A 13 20.65 -13.04 -35.50
C LYS A 13 19.53 -13.31 -34.49
N SER A 14 19.52 -14.51 -33.92
CA SER A 14 18.84 -14.77 -32.66
C SER A 14 19.27 -13.65 -31.70
N PRO A 15 18.34 -12.95 -31.03
CA PRO A 15 18.70 -12.01 -29.98
C PRO A 15 19.65 -12.75 -29.04
N LYS A 16 20.85 -12.19 -28.84
CA LYS A 16 21.73 -12.68 -27.78
C LYS A 16 20.88 -12.72 -26.51
N PRO A 17 20.98 -13.77 -25.67
CA PRO A 17 20.38 -13.71 -24.36
C PRO A 17 20.95 -12.46 -23.69
N SER A 18 20.09 -11.47 -23.43
CA SER A 18 20.43 -10.39 -22.53
C SER A 18 20.59 -11.07 -21.18
N VAL A 19 21.83 -11.37 -20.83
CA VAL A 19 22.20 -11.70 -19.47
C VAL A 19 21.87 -10.44 -18.67
N PHE A 20 20.69 -10.42 -18.05
CA PHE A 20 20.47 -9.56 -16.91
C PHE A 20 21.36 -10.13 -15.82
N ASP A 21 22.51 -9.50 -15.63
CA ASP A 21 23.32 -9.73 -14.45
C ASP A 21 22.59 -9.05 -13.28
N ALA A 22 21.58 -9.73 -12.75
CA ALA A 22 20.89 -9.35 -11.51
C ALA A 22 21.73 -9.69 -10.28
N LYS A 23 23.06 -9.64 -10.42
CA LYS A 23 24.00 -9.75 -9.31
C LYS A 23 24.21 -8.34 -8.76
N GLU A 24 23.91 -8.17 -7.47
CA GLU A 24 24.11 -6.97 -6.64
C GLU A 24 22.96 -5.97 -6.49
N LYS A 25 21.68 -6.37 -6.66
CA LYS A 25 20.57 -5.58 -6.08
C LYS A 25 19.93 -6.36 -4.95
N ASP A 26 20.37 -6.08 -3.73
CA ASP A 26 19.91 -6.76 -2.51
C ASP A 26 18.97 -5.84 -1.73
N LEU A 27 17.83 -5.50 -2.36
CA LEU A 27 16.78 -4.75 -1.65
C LEU A 27 16.16 -5.66 -0.59
N LYS A 28 16.39 -5.34 0.68
CA LYS A 28 15.79 -6.04 1.83
C LYS A 28 14.90 -5.09 2.61
N PHE A 29 13.63 -5.45 2.74
CA PHE A 29 12.67 -4.72 3.54
C PHE A 29 11.80 -5.69 4.33
N GLN A 30 11.42 -5.27 5.52
CA GLN A 30 10.44 -5.93 6.37
C GLN A 30 9.04 -5.48 5.94
N ILE A 31 8.07 -6.39 6.02
CA ILE A 31 6.67 -6.08 5.73
C ILE A 31 5.86 -6.25 7.01
N ALA A 32 4.95 -5.32 7.27
CA ALA A 32 3.89 -5.47 8.26
C ALA A 32 2.60 -4.80 7.74
N SER A 33 1.45 -5.36 8.09
CA SER A 33 0.11 -4.87 7.76
C SER A 33 -0.88 -5.35 8.82
N ASP A 34 -2.12 -4.86 8.76
CA ASP A 34 -3.24 -5.38 9.57
C ASP A 34 -2.94 -5.38 11.09
N ILE A 35 -2.23 -4.35 11.55
CA ILE A 35 -1.86 -4.16 12.95
C ILE A 35 -3.09 -3.74 13.77
N HIS A 36 -3.96 -2.90 13.18
CA HIS A 36 -5.17 -2.37 13.81
C HIS A 36 -4.95 -1.79 15.23
N LEU A 37 -4.18 -0.71 15.31
CA LEU A 37 -3.88 -0.01 16.57
C LEU A 37 -5.13 0.39 17.37
N GLU A 38 -6.29 0.53 16.72
CA GLU A 38 -7.57 0.84 17.35
C GLU A 38 -8.13 -0.24 18.28
N PHE A 39 -7.57 -1.45 18.22
CA PHE A 39 -7.94 -2.53 19.14
C PHE A 39 -7.09 -2.56 20.43
N TYR A 40 -6.09 -1.68 20.53
CA TYR A 40 -5.25 -1.56 21.72
C TYR A 40 -5.66 -0.36 22.57
N ASN A 41 -5.99 -0.62 23.83
CA ASN A 41 -6.44 0.40 24.76
C ASN A 41 -5.27 0.91 25.62
N LEU A 42 -4.56 1.96 25.17
CA LEU A 42 -3.28 2.39 25.76
C LEU A 42 -3.28 3.80 26.39
N ASN A 43 -4.42 4.48 26.43
CA ASN A 43 -4.55 5.80 27.08
C ASN A 43 -5.36 5.68 28.37
N GLN A 44 -4.98 4.74 29.24
CA GLN A 44 -5.73 4.44 30.46
C GLN A 44 -5.21 5.21 31.70
N SER A 45 -3.99 5.74 31.64
CA SER A 45 -3.37 6.51 32.75
C SER A 45 -3.51 8.02 32.53
N GLU A 46 -3.66 8.78 33.62
CA GLU A 46 -3.54 10.25 33.62
C GLU A 46 -2.07 10.70 33.42
N ASP A 47 -1.11 9.79 33.62
CA ASP A 47 0.32 10.04 33.42
C ASP A 47 0.74 9.73 31.97
N GLU A 48 1.04 10.78 31.20
CA GLU A 48 1.46 10.66 29.81
C GLU A 48 2.83 9.98 29.64
N ALA A 49 3.74 10.10 30.62
CA ALA A 49 5.01 9.37 30.57
C ALA A 49 4.77 7.87 30.64
N LYS A 50 3.83 7.45 31.51
CA LYS A 50 3.44 6.05 31.61
C LYS A 50 2.76 5.54 30.34
N ASN A 51 1.83 6.30 29.77
CA ASN A 51 1.20 5.93 28.50
C ASN A 51 2.23 5.79 27.37
N LYS A 52 3.28 6.63 27.36
CA LYS A 52 4.37 6.53 26.37
C LYS A 52 5.17 5.24 26.53
N GLU A 53 5.56 4.88 27.74
CA GLU A 53 6.24 3.61 28.02
C GLU A 53 5.39 2.41 27.58
N ASP A 54 4.10 2.41 27.90
CA ASP A 54 3.18 1.33 27.55
C ASP A 54 3.01 1.20 26.01
N ARG A 55 3.01 2.32 25.28
CA ARG A 55 3.02 2.35 23.81
C ARG A 55 4.32 1.77 23.25
N GLU A 56 5.48 2.19 23.76
CA GLU A 56 6.77 1.66 23.32
C GLU A 56 6.88 0.15 23.56
N GLU A 57 6.39 -0.35 24.71
CA GLU A 57 6.34 -1.78 25.01
C GLU A 57 5.44 -2.53 24.00
N LEU A 58 4.28 -1.97 23.66
CA LEU A 58 3.43 -2.54 22.62
C LEU A 58 4.15 -2.57 21.27
N PHE A 59 4.76 -1.47 20.84
CA PHE A 59 5.41 -1.38 19.54
C PHE A 59 6.54 -2.40 19.40
N CYS A 60 7.34 -2.60 20.46
CA CYS A 60 8.36 -3.65 20.51
C CYS A 60 7.80 -5.07 20.34
N LYS A 61 6.57 -5.32 20.82
CA LYS A 61 5.88 -6.61 20.66
C LYS A 61 5.31 -6.81 19.27
N LEU A 62 4.85 -5.72 18.64
CA LEU A 62 4.26 -5.76 17.30
C LEU A 62 5.32 -5.85 16.21
N LEU A 63 6.42 -5.13 16.36
CA LEU A 63 7.44 -4.99 15.33
C LEU A 63 8.84 -5.18 15.92
N THR A 64 9.57 -6.15 15.38
CA THR A 64 11.02 -6.31 15.65
C THR A 64 11.78 -6.03 14.36
N PRO A 65 12.70 -5.04 14.33
CA PRO A 65 13.50 -4.74 13.15
C PRO A 65 14.27 -5.94 12.63
N SER A 66 14.10 -6.25 11.34
CA SER A 66 14.71 -7.41 10.67
C SER A 66 15.35 -7.09 9.31
N ALA A 67 15.19 -5.86 8.83
CA ALA A 67 15.74 -5.35 7.59
C ALA A 67 15.95 -3.82 7.68
N PRO A 68 16.76 -3.20 6.81
CA PRO A 68 16.98 -1.75 6.80
C PRO A 68 15.70 -0.92 6.60
N TYR A 69 14.80 -1.39 5.72
CA TYR A 69 13.56 -0.70 5.40
C TYR A 69 12.33 -1.43 5.98
N LEU A 70 11.28 -0.69 6.30
CA LEU A 70 9.98 -1.20 6.72
C LEU A 70 8.90 -0.76 5.74
N ALA A 71 8.11 -1.69 5.23
CA ALA A 71 6.89 -1.42 4.48
C ALA A 71 5.67 -1.72 5.36
N LEU A 72 4.95 -0.67 5.75
CA LEU A 72 3.66 -0.72 6.42
C LEU A 72 2.56 -0.72 5.35
N LEU A 73 1.96 -1.88 5.08
CA LEU A 73 1.07 -2.12 3.94
C LEU A 73 -0.42 -2.04 4.30
N GLY A 74 -0.81 -0.98 5.00
CA GLY A 74 -2.19 -0.67 5.32
C GLY A 74 -2.77 -1.41 6.52
N ASP A 75 -3.93 -0.94 6.96
CA ASP A 75 -4.65 -1.42 8.14
C ASP A 75 -3.80 -1.39 9.42
N ILE A 76 -3.02 -0.31 9.54
CA ILE A 76 -2.20 -0.02 10.70
C ILE A 76 -3.03 0.65 11.80
N GLY A 77 -3.94 1.55 11.43
CA GLY A 77 -4.86 2.16 12.39
C GLY A 77 -5.71 3.28 11.81
N LEU A 78 -6.24 4.14 12.68
CA LEU A 78 -7.17 5.24 12.34
C LEU A 78 -6.48 6.62 12.46
N PRO A 79 -5.69 7.07 11.46
CA PRO A 79 -4.85 8.26 11.54
C PRO A 79 -5.65 9.56 11.74
N ALA A 80 -6.83 9.67 11.13
CA ALA A 80 -7.68 10.86 11.22
C ALA A 80 -8.65 10.84 12.42
N ASN A 81 -8.62 9.78 13.23
CA ASN A 81 -9.52 9.67 14.38
C ASN A 81 -8.99 10.43 15.60
N GLU A 82 -9.85 11.16 16.30
CA GLU A 82 -9.46 11.96 17.48
C GLU A 82 -8.84 11.13 18.62
N THR A 83 -9.31 9.89 18.81
CA THR A 83 -8.83 9.01 19.89
C THR A 83 -7.58 8.22 19.47
N PHE A 84 -7.56 7.73 18.24
CA PHE A 84 -6.56 6.77 17.77
C PHE A 84 -5.48 7.36 16.85
N GLY A 85 -5.66 8.58 16.35
CA GLY A 85 -4.68 9.23 15.48
C GLY A 85 -3.34 9.47 16.18
N LYS A 86 -3.36 9.70 17.50
CA LYS A 86 -2.13 9.87 18.29
C LYS A 86 -1.28 8.60 18.32
N ILE A 87 -1.87 7.43 18.58
CA ILE A 87 -1.11 6.17 18.63
C ILE A 87 -0.56 5.80 17.24
N TYR A 88 -1.29 6.12 16.17
CA TYR A 88 -0.80 5.97 14.80
C TYR A 88 0.45 6.84 14.55
N ALA A 89 0.38 8.13 14.89
CA ALA A 89 1.53 9.03 14.75
C ALA A 89 2.72 8.62 15.64
N ASP A 90 2.45 8.20 16.88
CA ASP A 90 3.47 7.71 17.82
C ASP A 90 4.17 6.44 17.27
N LEU A 91 3.42 5.52 16.64
CA LEU A 91 4.00 4.34 15.99
C LEU A 91 4.93 4.75 14.84
N LEU A 92 4.51 5.69 13.97
CA LEU A 92 5.34 6.13 12.85
C LEU A 92 6.62 6.80 13.35
N ALA A 93 6.53 7.65 14.37
CA ALA A 93 7.70 8.28 15.00
C ALA A 93 8.64 7.25 15.64
N TRP A 94 8.09 6.21 16.27
CA TRP A 94 8.87 5.09 16.78
C TRP A 94 9.56 4.34 15.63
N CYS A 95 8.83 4.00 14.56
CA CYS A 95 9.42 3.33 13.39
C CYS A 95 10.54 4.16 12.74
N ALA A 96 10.40 5.49 12.69
CA ALA A 96 11.43 6.38 12.15
C ALA A 96 12.78 6.26 12.88
N ILE A 97 12.78 5.86 14.15
CA ILE A 97 13.99 5.68 14.97
C ILE A 97 14.61 4.28 14.76
N HIS A 98 13.79 3.29 14.41
CA HIS A 98 14.16 1.87 14.41
C HIS A 98 14.48 1.29 13.02
N TRP A 99 14.11 1.98 11.94
CA TRP A 99 14.44 1.63 10.56
C TRP A 99 15.14 2.78 9.85
N GLU A 100 15.95 2.47 8.83
CA GLU A 100 16.60 3.48 8.00
C GLU A 100 15.56 4.26 7.20
N GLU A 101 14.53 3.59 6.68
CA GLU A 101 13.39 4.21 6.01
C GLU A 101 12.10 3.39 6.20
N VAL A 102 10.97 4.08 6.33
CA VAL A 102 9.64 3.51 6.50
C VAL A 102 8.75 3.95 5.35
N TRP A 103 8.06 2.99 4.72
CA TRP A 103 7.19 3.19 3.59
C TRP A 103 5.76 2.84 4.00
N VAL A 104 4.87 3.83 3.96
CA VAL A 104 3.50 3.70 4.46
C VAL A 104 2.52 3.68 3.30
N VAL A 105 1.75 2.61 3.15
CA VAL A 105 0.59 2.53 2.26
C VAL A 105 -0.66 2.50 3.13
N SER A 106 -1.72 3.20 2.73
CA SER A 106 -3.01 3.12 3.41
C SER A 106 -3.77 1.86 2.99
N GLY A 107 -4.43 1.23 3.97
CA GLY A 107 -5.49 0.25 3.76
C GLY A 107 -6.86 0.92 3.89
N ASN A 108 -7.92 0.12 4.03
CA ASN A 108 -9.27 0.65 4.19
C ASN A 108 -9.54 1.12 5.63
N HIS A 109 -8.92 0.53 6.64
CA HIS A 109 -9.10 0.94 8.03
C HIS A 109 -8.56 2.35 8.31
N GLU A 110 -7.55 2.82 7.57
CA GLU A 110 -7.10 4.21 7.69
C GLU A 110 -8.23 5.21 7.42
N TYR A 111 -9.20 4.86 6.56
CA TYR A 111 -10.32 5.70 6.17
C TYR A 111 -11.53 5.57 7.09
N TYR A 112 -11.52 4.63 8.05
CA TYR A 112 -12.68 4.39 8.91
C TYR A 112 -12.91 5.58 9.85
N LYS A 113 -14.19 5.92 10.04
CA LYS A 113 -14.67 7.03 10.87
C LYS A 113 -14.10 8.40 10.44
N SER A 114 -13.68 8.53 9.19
CA SER A 114 -13.21 9.78 8.59
C SER A 114 -13.65 9.89 7.13
N ASP A 115 -13.26 10.98 6.47
CA ASP A 115 -13.42 11.13 5.03
C ASP A 115 -12.10 10.99 4.27
N ASN A 116 -12.20 10.74 2.98
CA ASN A 116 -11.07 10.50 2.10
C ASN A 116 -10.05 11.66 2.05
N ILE A 117 -10.44 12.90 2.31
CA ILE A 117 -9.49 14.03 2.29
C ILE A 117 -8.80 14.14 3.64
N GLU A 118 -9.57 14.14 4.74
CA GLU A 118 -9.04 14.16 6.10
C GLU A 118 -8.07 13.00 6.36
N THR A 119 -8.37 11.81 5.83
CA THR A 119 -7.52 10.62 5.97
C THR A 119 -6.17 10.80 5.30
N GLU A 120 -6.16 11.17 4.02
CA GLU A 120 -4.92 11.38 3.24
C GLU A 120 -4.05 12.47 3.85
N GLU A 121 -4.68 13.57 4.30
CA GLU A 121 -3.99 14.65 4.99
C GLU A 121 -3.40 14.19 6.33
N ALA A 122 -4.16 13.43 7.14
CA ALA A 122 -3.69 12.91 8.41
C ALA A 122 -2.48 11.98 8.26
N ILE A 123 -2.51 11.06 7.29
CA ILE A 123 -1.37 10.16 7.03
C ILE A 123 -0.16 10.95 6.54
N SER A 124 -0.36 11.87 5.58
CA SER A 124 0.71 12.71 5.05
C SER A 124 1.36 13.54 6.15
N MET A 125 0.56 14.14 7.04
CA MET A 125 1.05 14.90 8.18
C MET A 125 1.78 14.02 9.19
N ALA A 126 1.23 12.85 9.55
CA ALA A 126 1.86 11.94 10.49
C ALA A 126 3.23 11.43 9.98
N CYS A 127 3.34 11.09 8.70
CA CYS A 127 4.61 10.71 8.09
C CYS A 127 5.63 11.86 8.16
N LYS A 128 5.23 13.07 7.74
CA LYS A 128 6.09 14.27 7.79
C LYS A 128 6.56 14.62 9.21
N GLN A 129 5.69 14.42 10.21
CA GLN A 129 6.01 14.69 11.61
C GLN A 129 6.92 13.62 12.22
N ALA A 130 6.81 12.36 11.76
CA ALA A 130 7.64 11.27 12.22
C ALA A 130 9.11 11.42 11.79
N GLY A 131 9.35 11.87 10.55
CA GLY A 131 10.70 12.17 10.05
C GLY A 131 10.79 12.10 8.52
N ASP A 132 11.87 12.67 7.97
CA ASP A 132 12.13 12.66 6.52
C ASP A 132 12.32 11.24 5.94
N ASN A 133 12.59 10.25 6.81
CA ASN A 133 12.71 8.84 6.47
C ASN A 133 11.38 8.07 6.56
N VAL A 134 10.24 8.75 6.76
CA VAL A 134 8.92 8.14 6.71
C VAL A 134 8.17 8.67 5.51
N VAL A 135 7.96 7.80 4.52
CA VAL A 135 7.40 8.17 3.23
C VAL A 135 5.99 7.63 3.10
N TYR A 136 5.03 8.53 2.89
CA TYR A 136 3.69 8.12 2.48
C TYR A 136 3.70 7.74 0.99
N MET A 137 3.39 6.48 0.73
CA MET A 137 3.64 5.84 -0.55
C MET A 137 2.46 5.90 -1.52
N GLN A 138 1.36 6.56 -1.17
CA GLN A 138 0.16 6.58 -2.00
C GLN A 138 0.40 7.26 -3.36
N ASN A 139 0.44 6.45 -4.42
CA ASN A 139 0.83 6.85 -5.77
C ASN A 139 2.21 7.56 -5.80
N THR A 140 3.15 7.05 -5.01
CA THR A 140 4.52 7.57 -4.88
C THR A 140 5.53 6.51 -5.32
N THR A 141 6.63 6.97 -5.93
CA THR A 141 7.76 6.12 -6.32
C THR A 141 9.07 6.59 -5.72
N LEU A 142 9.93 5.65 -5.36
CA LEU A 142 11.30 5.90 -4.91
C LEU A 142 12.25 4.84 -5.44
N ILE A 143 13.54 5.18 -5.53
CA ILE A 143 14.58 4.25 -5.98
C ILE A 143 15.48 3.91 -4.79
N ARG A 144 15.58 2.63 -4.44
CA ARG A 144 16.42 2.11 -3.36
C ARG A 144 17.14 0.87 -3.83
N GLU A 145 18.44 0.78 -3.59
CA GLU A 145 19.29 -0.32 -4.07
C GLU A 145 19.12 -0.62 -5.58
N GLY A 146 18.89 0.43 -6.37
CA GLY A 146 18.66 0.33 -7.81
C GLY A 146 17.32 -0.31 -8.22
N VAL A 147 16.42 -0.57 -7.27
CA VAL A 147 15.05 -1.08 -7.48
C VAL A 147 14.07 0.10 -7.38
N ARG A 148 13.11 0.16 -8.30
CA ARG A 148 11.98 1.09 -8.23
C ARG A 148 10.95 0.51 -7.27
N VAL A 149 10.69 1.22 -6.18
CA VAL A 149 9.63 0.90 -5.23
C VAL A 149 8.47 1.85 -5.50
N CYS A 150 7.30 1.29 -5.80
CA CYS A 150 6.07 2.06 -6.03
C CYS A 150 5.04 1.65 -5.00
N GLY A 151 4.28 2.60 -4.45
CA GLY A 151 3.15 2.27 -3.58
C GLY A 151 1.82 2.82 -4.07
N SER A 152 0.76 2.10 -3.75
CA SER A 152 -0.63 2.54 -3.92
C SER A 152 -1.52 1.56 -3.18
N SER A 153 -2.58 2.01 -2.48
CA SER A 153 -3.48 1.12 -1.73
C SER A 153 -4.09 0.01 -2.58
N LEU A 154 -4.28 0.29 -3.88
CA LEU A 154 -4.91 -0.58 -4.87
C LEU A 154 -6.33 -1.05 -4.49
N TRP A 155 -7.25 -0.13 -4.11
CA TRP A 155 -8.65 -0.42 -3.78
C TRP A 155 -9.26 -1.57 -4.60
N SER A 156 -10.06 -2.42 -3.95
CA SER A 156 -10.61 -3.62 -4.60
C SER A 156 -11.40 -3.30 -5.87
N PHE A 157 -11.21 -4.13 -6.91
CA PHE A 157 -11.99 -4.03 -8.14
C PHE A 157 -13.46 -4.40 -7.88
N ILE A 158 -14.35 -3.47 -8.18
CA ILE A 158 -15.79 -3.73 -8.23
C ILE A 158 -16.25 -3.51 -9.66
N PRO A 159 -16.92 -4.47 -10.32
CA PRO A 159 -17.40 -4.26 -11.69
C PRO A 159 -18.36 -3.07 -11.76
N GLY A 160 -18.15 -2.17 -12.73
CA GLY A 160 -18.98 -0.95 -12.89
C GLY A 160 -20.43 -1.23 -13.29
N GLU A 161 -20.71 -2.39 -13.88
CA GLU A 161 -22.05 -2.86 -14.25
C GLU A 161 -22.45 -4.06 -13.40
N VAL A 162 -22.60 -3.85 -12.09
CA VAL A 162 -23.30 -4.82 -11.24
C VAL A 162 -24.80 -4.51 -11.23
N GLY A 163 -25.64 -5.54 -11.38
CA GLY A 163 -27.09 -5.38 -11.21
C GLY A 163 -27.43 -4.77 -9.84
N SER A 164 -28.56 -4.06 -9.73
CA SER A 164 -28.98 -3.35 -8.51
C SER A 164 -28.90 -4.22 -7.24
N ASP A 165 -29.22 -5.50 -7.37
CA ASP A 165 -29.21 -6.43 -6.25
C ASP A 165 -27.79 -6.77 -5.79
N THR A 166 -26.84 -6.92 -6.71
CA THR A 166 -25.43 -7.17 -6.39
C THR A 166 -24.78 -5.90 -5.80
N TYR A 167 -25.09 -4.74 -6.35
CA TYR A 167 -24.64 -3.44 -5.83
C TYR A 167 -25.12 -3.23 -4.37
N ASN A 168 -26.41 -3.44 -4.12
CA ASN A 168 -26.99 -3.30 -2.78
C ASN A 168 -26.41 -4.32 -1.79
N ASN A 169 -26.16 -5.56 -2.25
CA ASN A 169 -25.54 -6.59 -1.41
C ASN A 169 -24.09 -6.23 -1.03
N ILE A 170 -23.30 -5.71 -1.96
CA ILE A 170 -21.93 -5.25 -1.69
C ILE A 170 -21.94 -4.08 -0.70
N HIS A 171 -22.79 -3.08 -0.96
CA HIS A 171 -22.94 -1.89 -0.11
C HIS A 171 -23.36 -2.23 1.33
N MET A 172 -24.31 -3.16 1.51
CA MET A 172 -24.78 -3.54 2.85
C MET A 172 -23.83 -4.45 3.62
N ARG A 173 -23.01 -5.26 2.93
CA ARG A 173 -22.19 -6.30 3.55
C ARG A 173 -20.77 -5.83 3.89
N LEU A 174 -20.18 -4.94 3.08
CA LEU A 174 -18.83 -4.44 3.35
C LEU A 174 -18.87 -3.31 4.38
N SER A 175 -18.07 -3.46 5.43
CA SER A 175 -17.95 -2.49 6.53
C SER A 175 -17.45 -1.13 6.05
N ASP A 176 -16.65 -1.11 4.98
CA ASP A 176 -16.10 0.10 4.36
C ASP A 176 -17.20 1.13 4.05
N TYR A 177 -18.30 0.71 3.44
CA TYR A 177 -19.40 1.61 3.06
C TYR A 177 -20.23 2.11 4.25
N LYS A 178 -20.01 1.57 5.44
CA LYS A 178 -20.64 2.03 6.69
C LYS A 178 -19.75 2.98 7.48
N HIS A 179 -18.44 2.88 7.29
CA HIS A 179 -17.46 3.57 8.13
C HIS A 179 -16.67 4.63 7.39
N ILE A 180 -16.65 4.63 6.06
CA ILE A 180 -15.90 5.60 5.25
C ILE A 180 -16.85 6.63 4.65
N SER A 181 -16.44 7.90 4.70
CA SER A 181 -17.11 9.01 4.03
C SER A 181 -16.30 9.56 2.85
N ILE A 182 -17.00 10.14 1.88
CA ILE A 182 -16.42 10.94 0.81
C ILE A 182 -16.74 12.41 1.07
N ARG A 183 -15.70 13.26 0.99
CA ARG A 183 -15.85 14.71 0.98
C ARG A 183 -15.91 15.23 -0.45
N GLU A 184 -16.99 15.95 -0.76
CA GLU A 184 -17.24 16.61 -2.03
C GLU A 184 -17.50 18.10 -1.78
N GLY A 185 -16.45 18.91 -1.88
CA GLY A 185 -16.50 20.32 -1.49
C GLY A 185 -16.75 20.47 0.02
N SER A 186 -17.86 21.12 0.38
CA SER A 186 -18.28 21.29 1.78
C SER A 186 -19.18 20.16 2.30
N ALA A 187 -19.64 19.25 1.43
CA ALA A 187 -20.52 18.15 1.80
C ALA A 187 -19.73 16.87 2.11
N LYS A 188 -20.28 16.03 3.00
CA LYS A 188 -19.86 14.65 3.21
C LYS A 188 -21.00 13.72 2.82
N ARG A 189 -20.68 12.60 2.18
CA ARG A 189 -21.61 11.50 1.89
C ARG A 189 -20.97 10.16 2.22
N ALA A 190 -21.77 9.11 2.35
CA ALA A 190 -21.24 7.76 2.50
C ALA A 190 -20.45 7.34 1.25
N LEU A 191 -19.43 6.51 1.47
CA LEU A 191 -18.71 5.83 0.39
C LEU A 191 -19.66 4.93 -0.38
N GLU A 192 -19.56 4.94 -1.71
CA GLU A 192 -20.31 4.06 -2.59
C GLU A 192 -19.37 3.16 -3.41
N PRO A 193 -19.81 1.97 -3.85
CA PRO A 193 -18.99 1.08 -4.68
C PRO A 193 -18.40 1.72 -5.94
N LYS A 194 -19.07 2.74 -6.50
CA LYS A 194 -18.58 3.50 -7.66
C LYS A 194 -17.32 4.31 -7.34
N ASP A 195 -17.16 4.75 -6.08
CA ASP A 195 -15.99 5.52 -5.65
C ASP A 195 -14.78 4.61 -5.52
N THR A 196 -14.93 3.47 -4.86
CA THR A 196 -13.85 2.48 -4.73
C THR A 196 -13.47 1.90 -6.10
N HIS A 197 -14.43 1.72 -7.01
CA HIS A 197 -14.15 1.38 -8.41
C HIS A 197 -13.32 2.46 -9.11
N ARG A 198 -13.70 3.73 -8.95
CA ARG A 198 -12.95 4.86 -9.52
C ARG A 198 -11.53 4.91 -8.97
N TRP A 199 -11.35 4.81 -7.66
CA TRP A 199 -10.02 4.75 -7.02
C TRP A 199 -9.20 3.57 -7.51
N HIS A 200 -9.81 2.38 -7.65
CA HIS A 200 -9.14 1.22 -8.24
C HIS A 200 -8.59 1.53 -9.64
N LEU A 201 -9.41 2.12 -10.52
CA LEU A 201 -8.98 2.48 -11.88
C LEU A 201 -7.87 3.52 -11.89
N GLU A 202 -7.96 4.53 -11.03
CA GLU A 202 -6.91 5.55 -10.84
C GLU A 202 -5.60 4.89 -10.41
N HIS A 203 -5.64 4.01 -9.42
CA HIS A 203 -4.47 3.29 -8.90
C HIS A 203 -3.85 2.36 -9.95
N VAL A 204 -4.67 1.57 -10.64
CA VAL A 204 -4.21 0.67 -11.71
C VAL A 204 -3.58 1.44 -12.87
N THR A 205 -4.18 2.56 -13.25
CA THR A 205 -3.64 3.41 -14.33
C THR A 205 -2.25 3.92 -13.94
N TRP A 206 -2.13 4.48 -12.74
CA TRP A 206 -0.87 4.98 -12.23
C TRP A 206 0.20 3.88 -12.12
N ILE A 207 -0.13 2.71 -11.55
CA ILE A 207 0.81 1.58 -11.45
C ILE A 207 1.27 1.12 -12.84
N LYS A 208 0.38 1.07 -13.84
CA LYS A 208 0.73 0.68 -15.21
C LYS A 208 1.72 1.67 -15.85
N GLU A 209 1.57 2.97 -15.60
CA GLU A 209 2.53 3.97 -16.06
C GLU A 209 3.91 3.71 -15.44
N GLN A 210 3.97 3.45 -14.13
CA GLN A 210 5.23 3.15 -13.44
C GLN A 210 5.89 1.86 -13.94
N ILE A 211 5.10 0.84 -14.26
CA ILE A 211 5.58 -0.40 -14.89
C ILE A 211 6.19 -0.12 -16.27
N SER A 212 5.53 0.70 -17.10
CA SER A 212 6.04 1.07 -18.43
C SER A 212 7.40 1.76 -18.31
N GLU A 213 7.53 2.74 -17.42
CA GLU A 213 8.79 3.45 -17.19
C GLU A 213 9.91 2.52 -16.69
N ALA A 214 9.58 1.59 -15.78
CA ALA A 214 10.54 0.61 -15.29
C ALA A 214 11.01 -0.34 -16.39
N GLN A 215 10.10 -0.78 -17.27
CA GLN A 215 10.42 -1.63 -18.41
C GLN A 215 11.30 -0.91 -19.44
N GLU A 216 10.98 0.35 -19.77
CA GLU A 216 11.76 1.17 -20.69
C GLU A 216 13.18 1.42 -20.19
N SER A 217 13.35 1.59 -18.89
CA SER A 217 14.66 1.81 -18.25
C SER A 217 15.40 0.52 -17.88
N GLY A 218 14.80 -0.66 -18.07
CA GLY A 218 15.36 -1.94 -17.63
C GLY A 218 15.55 -2.03 -16.11
N GLN A 219 14.77 -1.26 -15.35
CA GLN A 219 14.87 -1.15 -13.90
C GLN A 219 13.98 -2.21 -13.22
N PRO A 220 14.51 -3.04 -12.29
CA PRO A 220 13.67 -3.91 -11.49
C PRO A 220 12.73 -3.08 -10.62
N MET A 221 11.50 -3.58 -10.42
CA MET A 221 10.45 -2.85 -9.73
C MET A 221 9.72 -3.74 -8.73
N VAL A 222 9.31 -3.15 -7.61
CA VAL A 222 8.45 -3.72 -6.59
C VAL A 222 7.24 -2.79 -6.43
N VAL A 223 6.05 -3.39 -6.34
CA VAL A 223 4.80 -2.68 -6.04
C VAL A 223 4.37 -3.04 -4.63
N LEU A 224 4.10 -2.02 -3.82
CA LEU A 224 3.57 -2.10 -2.48
C LEU A 224 2.08 -1.73 -2.53
N SER A 225 1.21 -2.66 -2.17
CA SER A 225 -0.22 -2.40 -2.07
C SER A 225 -0.82 -3.08 -0.85
N HIS A 226 -1.90 -2.52 -0.33
CA HIS A 226 -2.66 -3.15 0.75
C HIS A 226 -3.58 -4.24 0.18
N HIS A 227 -4.43 -3.87 -0.78
CA HIS A 227 -5.30 -4.86 -1.40
C HIS A 227 -4.54 -5.69 -2.44
N ALA A 228 -4.97 -6.95 -2.52
CA ALA A 228 -4.45 -7.94 -3.45
C ALA A 228 -4.64 -7.52 -4.93
N PRO A 229 -3.58 -7.57 -5.76
CA PRO A 229 -3.66 -7.23 -7.19
C PRO A 229 -4.36 -8.31 -8.04
N SER A 230 -4.66 -9.47 -7.45
CA SER A 230 -5.31 -10.60 -8.12
C SER A 230 -6.08 -11.44 -7.12
N MET A 231 -7.15 -12.10 -7.57
CA MET A 231 -7.85 -13.13 -6.81
C MET A 231 -6.94 -14.30 -6.43
N ASN A 232 -5.82 -14.51 -7.14
CA ASN A 232 -4.84 -15.54 -6.79
C ASN A 232 -3.98 -15.16 -5.58
N CYS A 233 -4.14 -13.96 -5.03
CA CYS A 233 -3.43 -13.47 -3.86
C CYS A 233 -4.28 -13.58 -2.58
N SER A 234 -5.53 -14.05 -2.65
CA SER A 234 -6.23 -14.51 -1.45
C SER A 234 -5.60 -15.80 -0.97
N GLU A 235 -5.57 -16.03 0.35
CA GLU A 235 -5.24 -17.36 0.88
C GLU A 235 -6.05 -18.42 0.12
N PRO A 236 -5.43 -19.56 -0.28
CA PRO A 236 -6.22 -20.68 -0.79
C PRO A 236 -7.26 -21.01 0.29
N ASP A 237 -8.53 -21.08 -0.11
CA ASP A 237 -9.67 -21.40 0.75
C ASP A 237 -9.23 -22.38 1.85
N ILE A 238 -9.13 -21.88 3.09
CA ILE A 238 -8.95 -22.76 4.24
C ILE A 238 -10.25 -23.59 4.31
N PRO A 239 -10.17 -24.92 4.11
CA PRO A 239 -11.34 -25.77 3.96
C PRO A 239 -12.25 -25.80 5.18
#